data_AF-A0A7L4TSG8-F1
#
_entry.id   AF-A0A7L4TSG8-F1
#
_cell.length_a   1.000
_cell.length_b   1.000
_cell.length_c   1.000
_cell.angle_alpha   90.00
_cell.angle_beta   90.00
_cell.angle_gamma   90.00
#
_symmetry.space_group_name_H-M   'P 1'
#
loop_
_entity.id
_entity.type
_entity.pdbx_description
1 polymer ?
#
loop_
_entity_poly.entity_id
_entity_poly.type
_entity_poly.pdbx_seq_one_letter_code
_entity_poly.pdbx_strand_id
1 'polypeptide(L)'
;MMKKLLFCLSIILFTGCQESAYKENTVSGEALGTTYNIKYFSEKDLGMKDALDSIFRVVNKSMSTYQADSDISRLNRGDSLVVVDTLFQKVFSLSQQIYRESGGYFDPTVGDLVNMYGFGPEKSLKVIDSATVDSLMVFVG
;
A
#
# COMPACT_ATOMS: atom_id res chain seq x y z
N MET A 1 17.83 -60.23 25.96
CA MET A 1 17.44 -58.97 26.63
C MET A 1 17.88 -57.73 25.81
N MET A 2 19.13 -57.65 25.36
CA MET A 2 19.67 -56.54 24.53
C MET A 2 18.93 -56.26 23.20
N LYS A 3 18.43 -57.30 22.50
CA LYS A 3 17.64 -57.10 21.26
C LYS A 3 16.30 -56.39 21.49
N LYS A 4 15.64 -56.64 22.63
CA LYS A 4 14.41 -55.94 23.03
C LYS A 4 14.70 -54.48 23.42
N LEU A 5 15.86 -54.23 24.03
CA LEU A 5 16.31 -52.89 24.39
C LEU A 5 16.65 -52.05 23.14
N LEU A 6 17.34 -52.64 22.15
CA LEU A 6 17.59 -51.99 20.85
C LEU A 6 16.30 -51.69 20.09
N PHE A 7 15.32 -52.60 20.14
CA PHE A 7 14.03 -52.41 19.49
C PHE A 7 13.21 -51.28 20.15
N CYS A 8 13.20 -51.19 21.49
CA CYS A 8 12.57 -50.07 22.19
C CYS A 8 13.28 -48.73 21.91
N LEU A 9 14.62 -48.72 21.84
CA LEU A 9 15.38 -47.52 21.52
C LEU A 9 15.11 -47.04 20.08
N SER A 10 14.95 -47.98 19.14
CA SER A 10 14.54 -47.69 17.76
C SER A 10 13.15 -47.06 17.68
N ILE A 11 12.19 -47.48 18.51
CA ILE A 11 10.82 -46.91 18.51
C ILE A 11 10.80 -45.49 19.07
N ILE A 12 11.62 -45.21 20.09
CA ILE A 12 11.72 -43.87 20.70
C ILE A 12 12.29 -42.85 19.69
N LEU A 13 13.23 -43.27 18.84
CA LEU A 13 13.82 -42.42 17.80
C LEU A 13 12.83 -41.98 16.71
N PHE A 14 11.66 -42.63 16.56
CA PHE A 14 10.62 -42.24 15.60
C PHE A 14 9.56 -41.28 16.15
N THR A 15 9.62 -40.92 17.44
CA THR A 15 8.58 -40.06 18.08
C THR A 15 8.94 -38.57 18.16
N GLY A 16 10.10 -38.17 17.63
CA GLY A 16 10.63 -36.81 17.79
C GLY A 16 10.14 -35.74 16.80
N CYS A 17 9.24 -36.06 15.87
CA CYS A 17 8.73 -35.10 14.90
C CYS A 17 7.54 -34.33 15.49
N GLN A 18 7.81 -33.27 16.25
CA GLN A 18 6.77 -32.31 16.62
C GLN A 18 6.59 -31.33 15.47
N GLU A 19 5.60 -31.58 14.61
CA GLU A 19 5.20 -30.63 13.57
C GLU A 19 4.81 -29.32 14.26
N SER A 20 5.41 -28.21 13.85
CA SER A 20 5.04 -26.88 14.35
C SER A 20 3.55 -26.70 14.17
N ALA A 21 2.83 -26.33 15.25
CA ALA A 21 1.42 -25.99 15.16
C ALA A 21 1.19 -24.88 14.12
N TYR A 22 2.18 -23.98 13.94
CA TYR A 22 2.14 -22.88 13.01
C TYR A 22 2.70 -23.27 11.64
N LYS A 23 1.93 -23.03 10.58
CA LYS A 23 2.32 -23.21 9.18
C LYS A 23 2.50 -21.85 8.50
N GLU A 24 3.45 -21.74 7.57
CA GLU A 24 3.58 -20.56 6.71
C GLU A 24 2.39 -20.50 5.76
N ASN A 25 1.70 -19.37 5.75
CA ASN A 25 0.62 -19.03 4.85
C ASN A 25 1.04 -17.82 4.02
N THR A 26 0.60 -17.78 2.76
CA THR A 26 0.89 -16.65 1.86
C THR A 26 -0.42 -16.17 1.24
N VAL A 27 -0.66 -14.86 1.27
CA VAL A 27 -1.72 -14.20 0.52
C VAL A 27 -1.07 -13.22 -0.45
N SER A 28 -1.51 -13.23 -1.70
CA SER A 28 -1.04 -12.32 -2.73
C SER A 28 -2.22 -11.79 -3.53
N GLY A 29 -2.03 -10.63 -4.13
CA GLY A 29 -3.03 -10.02 -4.97
C GLY A 29 -2.55 -8.70 -5.57
N GLU A 30 -3.50 -7.98 -6.15
CA GLU A 30 -3.28 -6.68 -6.79
C GLU A 30 -3.97 -5.60 -5.98
N ALA A 31 -3.28 -4.50 -5.73
CA ALA A 31 -3.82 -3.32 -5.06
C ALA A 31 -2.96 -2.10 -5.36
N LEU A 32 -3.58 -0.91 -5.36
CA LEU A 32 -2.88 0.38 -5.43
C LEU A 32 -1.93 0.52 -6.64
N GLY A 33 -2.32 -0.05 -7.79
CA GLY A 33 -1.54 0.00 -9.03
C GLY A 33 -0.36 -0.97 -9.09
N THR A 34 -0.25 -1.91 -8.15
CA THR A 34 0.82 -2.91 -8.11
C THR A 34 0.35 -4.22 -7.47
N THR A 35 1.27 -5.13 -7.14
CA THR A 35 1.01 -6.40 -6.45
C THR A 35 1.48 -6.35 -5.00
N TYR A 36 0.88 -7.18 -4.15
CA TYR A 36 1.34 -7.41 -2.78
C TYR A 36 1.56 -8.90 -2.52
N ASN A 37 2.45 -9.20 -1.58
CA ASN A 37 2.68 -10.54 -1.04
C ASN A 37 2.84 -10.44 0.47
N ILE A 38 1.97 -11.12 1.22
CA ILE A 38 1.99 -11.16 2.67
C ILE A 38 2.19 -12.60 3.11
N LYS A 39 3.24 -12.82 3.89
CA LYS A 39 3.54 -14.09 4.55
C LYS A 39 3.27 -14.00 6.04
N TYR A 40 2.62 -15.01 6.58
CA TYR A 40 2.32 -15.08 8.01
C TYR A 40 2.32 -16.53 8.49
N PHE A 41 2.52 -16.73 9.79
CA PHE A 41 2.52 -18.05 10.41
C PHE A 41 1.28 -18.21 11.28
N SER A 42 0.50 -19.27 11.08
CA SER A 42 -0.71 -19.54 11.86
C SER A 42 -1.05 -21.03 11.90
N GLU A 43 -1.81 -21.44 12.91
CA GLU A 43 -2.27 -22.84 13.03
C GLU A 43 -3.36 -23.22 12.00
N LYS A 44 -4.06 -22.21 11.49
CA LYS A 44 -5.10 -22.33 10.47
C LYS A 44 -5.04 -21.15 9.51
N ASP A 45 -5.56 -21.33 8.30
CA ASP A 45 -5.80 -20.20 7.40
C ASP A 45 -6.78 -19.22 8.07
N LEU A 46 -6.38 -17.96 8.11
CA LEU A 46 -7.17 -16.88 8.71
C LEU A 46 -8.16 -16.25 7.72
N GLY A 47 -8.09 -16.58 6.43
CA GLY A 47 -8.96 -15.99 5.41
C GLY A 47 -8.73 -14.49 5.23
N MET A 48 -7.46 -14.05 5.22
CA MET A 48 -7.10 -12.62 5.28
C MET A 48 -7.52 -11.78 4.07
N LYS A 49 -7.93 -12.41 2.96
CA LYS A 49 -8.25 -11.72 1.72
C LYS A 49 -9.32 -10.63 1.91
N ASP A 50 -10.43 -10.94 2.55
CA ASP A 50 -11.53 -9.97 2.71
C ASP A 50 -11.15 -8.79 3.61
N ALA A 51 -10.35 -9.06 4.64
CA ALA A 51 -9.82 -8.03 5.54
C ALA A 51 -8.87 -7.08 4.80
N LEU A 52 -7.97 -7.63 3.96
CA LEU A 52 -7.07 -6.86 3.13
C LEU A 52 -7.83 -6.03 2.09
N ASP A 53 -8.79 -6.64 1.39
CA ASP A 53 -9.63 -5.95 0.40
C ASP A 53 -10.41 -4.79 1.05
N SER A 54 -10.86 -4.96 2.30
CA SER A 54 -11.49 -3.90 3.08
C SER A 54 -10.53 -2.75 3.39
N ILE A 55 -9.29 -3.05 3.79
CA ILE A 55 -8.26 -2.03 4.05
C ILE A 55 -7.96 -1.24 2.77
N PHE A 56 -7.73 -1.94 1.65
CA PHE A 56 -7.44 -1.28 0.36
C PHE A 56 -8.61 -0.43 -0.13
N ARG A 57 -9.86 -0.81 0.16
CA ARG A 57 -11.04 0.00 -0.15
C ARG A 57 -11.03 1.32 0.62
N VAL A 58 -10.70 1.28 1.91
CA VAL A 58 -10.60 2.49 2.74
C VAL A 58 -9.47 3.39 2.24
N VAL A 59 -8.29 2.83 1.97
CA VAL A 59 -7.15 3.59 1.43
C VAL A 59 -7.49 4.25 0.10
N ASN A 60 -8.11 3.51 -0.83
CA ASN A 60 -8.50 4.06 -2.13
C ASN A 60 -9.56 5.15 -2.01
N LYS A 61 -10.58 4.95 -1.16
CA LYS A 61 -11.62 5.95 -0.93
C LYS A 61 -11.05 7.25 -0.37
N SER A 62 -10.01 7.15 0.45
CA SER A 62 -9.31 8.31 1.03
C SER A 62 -8.39 8.99 0.01
N MET A 63 -7.50 8.24 -0.67
CA MET A 63 -6.31 8.82 -1.32
C MET A 63 -6.05 8.34 -2.77
N SER A 64 -6.97 7.63 -3.42
CA SER A 64 -6.77 7.25 -4.83
C SER A 64 -7.03 8.43 -5.77
N THR A 65 -6.02 8.93 -6.45
CA THR A 65 -6.18 9.96 -7.50
C THR A 65 -6.89 9.43 -8.75
N TYR A 66 -6.94 8.10 -8.94
CA TYR A 66 -7.61 7.46 -10.07
C TYR A 66 -9.12 7.23 -9.85
N GLN A 67 -9.60 7.26 -8.59
CA GLN A 67 -11.02 7.15 -8.29
C GLN A 67 -11.63 8.54 -8.18
N ALA A 68 -12.58 8.85 -9.06
CA ALA A 68 -13.19 10.17 -9.13
C ALA A 68 -13.92 10.57 -7.84
N ASP A 69 -14.44 9.59 -7.09
CA ASP A 69 -15.19 9.80 -5.86
C ASP A 69 -14.32 9.74 -4.59
N SER A 70 -13.00 9.52 -4.70
CA SER A 70 -12.11 9.57 -3.53
C SER A 70 -12.02 10.97 -2.94
N ASP A 71 -11.68 11.05 -1.65
CA ASP A 71 -11.60 12.34 -0.97
C ASP A 71 -10.51 13.23 -1.58
N ILE A 72 -9.32 12.68 -1.88
CA ILE A 72 -8.26 13.44 -2.56
C ILE A 72 -8.69 13.96 -3.94
N SER A 73 -9.38 13.15 -4.75
CA SER A 73 -9.82 13.55 -6.08
C SER A 73 -10.89 14.64 -6.01
N ARG A 74 -11.78 14.58 -5.02
CA ARG A 74 -12.78 15.62 -4.77
C ARG A 74 -12.12 16.92 -4.32
N LEU A 75 -11.17 16.84 -3.38
CA LEU A 75 -10.39 18.00 -2.93
C LEU A 75 -9.62 18.67 -4.08
N ASN A 76 -8.95 17.88 -4.91
CA ASN A 76 -8.20 18.40 -6.06
C ASN A 76 -9.09 19.11 -7.09
N ARG A 77 -10.40 18.80 -7.13
CA ARG A 77 -11.39 19.53 -7.95
C ARG A 77 -11.97 20.76 -7.26
N GLY A 78 -11.50 21.09 -6.06
CA GLY A 78 -11.96 22.25 -5.28
C GLY A 78 -13.28 22.04 -4.54
N ASP A 79 -13.70 20.78 -4.30
CA ASP A 79 -14.88 20.49 -3.48
C ASP A 79 -14.62 20.86 -2.01
N SER A 80 -15.13 22.02 -1.58
CA SER A 80 -14.97 22.54 -0.22
C SER A 80 -15.82 21.83 0.83
N LEU A 81 -16.71 20.91 0.42
CA LEU A 81 -17.58 20.14 1.30
C LEU A 81 -16.99 18.77 1.66
N VAL A 82 -15.80 18.43 1.16
CA VAL A 82 -15.12 17.17 1.49
C VAL A 82 -14.71 17.17 2.96
N VAL A 83 -15.20 16.18 3.70
CA VAL A 83 -14.69 15.86 5.03
C VAL A 83 -13.76 14.67 4.89
N VAL A 84 -12.46 14.92 5.04
CA VAL A 84 -11.43 13.88 4.93
C VAL A 84 -11.35 13.01 6.18
N ASP A 85 -11.04 11.74 5.98
CA ASP A 85 -10.82 10.80 7.08
C ASP A 85 -9.50 11.03 7.84
N THR A 86 -9.36 10.36 8.98
CA THR A 86 -8.15 10.42 9.80
C THR A 86 -6.91 9.89 9.08
N LEU A 87 -7.07 8.98 8.11
CA LEU A 87 -5.96 8.43 7.35
C LEU A 87 -5.35 9.50 6.44
N PHE A 88 -6.19 10.21 5.67
CA PHE A 88 -5.79 11.35 4.85
C PHE A 88 -5.11 12.41 5.71
N GLN A 89 -5.70 12.81 6.84
CA GLN A 89 -5.13 13.84 7.72
C GLN A 89 -3.73 13.49 8.21
N LYS A 90 -3.49 12.22 8.57
CA LYS A 90 -2.16 11.72 8.98
C LYS A 90 -1.17 11.77 7.83
N VAL A 91 -1.55 11.26 6.65
CA VAL A 91 -0.67 11.23 5.48
C VAL A 91 -0.35 12.64 5.00
N PHE A 92 -1.34 13.54 4.98
CA PHE A 92 -1.16 14.95 4.61
C PHE A 92 -0.27 15.72 5.60
N SER A 93 -0.38 15.43 6.90
CA SER A 93 0.51 16.04 7.89
C SER A 93 1.94 15.53 7.75
N LEU A 94 2.11 14.22 7.51
CA LEU A 94 3.41 13.60 7.29
C LEU A 94 4.05 14.06 5.98
N SER A 95 3.28 14.21 4.90
CA SER A 95 3.79 14.66 3.61
C SER A 95 4.35 16.08 3.70
N GLN A 96 3.68 16.99 4.44
CA GLN A 96 4.20 18.33 4.74
C GLN A 96 5.47 18.30 5.59
N GLN A 97 5.56 17.38 6.56
CA GLN A 97 6.78 17.21 7.34
C GLN A 97 7.95 16.77 6.45
N ILE A 98 7.75 15.74 5.63
CA ILE A 98 8.78 15.23 4.72
C ILE A 98 9.17 16.27 3.67
N TYR A 99 8.22 17.07 3.16
CA TYR A 99 8.53 18.19 2.26
C TYR A 99 9.54 19.15 2.89
N ARG A 100 9.30 19.58 4.14
CA ARG A 100 10.22 20.46 4.87
C ARG A 100 11.56 19.79 5.17
N GLU A 101 11.55 18.56 5.67
CA GLU A 101 12.75 17.82 6.03
C GLU A 101 13.64 17.49 4.84
N SER A 102 13.02 17.30 3.67
CA SER A 102 13.74 17.05 2.41
C SER A 102 14.18 18.33 1.71
N GLY A 103 13.81 19.53 2.18
CA GLY A 103 14.10 20.78 1.47
C GLY A 103 13.37 20.89 0.11
N GLY A 104 12.17 20.32 0.01
CA GLY A 104 11.34 20.35 -1.20
C GLY A 104 11.63 19.24 -2.22
N TYR A 105 12.56 18.31 -1.95
CA TYR A 105 12.82 17.18 -2.85
C TYR A 105 11.66 16.19 -2.91
N PHE A 106 10.93 16.02 -1.81
CA PHE A 106 9.64 15.34 -1.79
C PHE A 106 8.55 16.41 -1.80
N ASP A 107 7.74 16.47 -2.84
CA ASP A 107 6.62 17.41 -2.95
C ASP A 107 5.34 16.69 -3.42
N PRO A 108 4.32 16.54 -2.55
CA PRO A 108 3.07 15.88 -2.91
C PRO A 108 2.14 16.74 -3.79
N THR A 109 2.49 18.01 -4.06
CA THR A 109 1.65 18.97 -4.81
C THR A 109 1.91 18.97 -6.32
N VAL A 110 2.89 18.20 -6.79
CA VAL A 110 3.29 18.11 -8.22
C VAL A 110 2.25 17.45 -9.15
N GLY A 111 1.01 17.27 -8.70
CA GLY A 111 -0.04 16.53 -9.40
C GLY A 111 -0.30 17.05 -10.82
N ASP A 112 -0.31 18.36 -11.03
CA ASP A 112 -0.50 18.96 -12.36
C ASP A 112 0.66 18.65 -13.31
N LEU A 113 1.89 18.63 -12.80
CA LEU A 113 3.06 18.23 -13.58
C LEU A 113 2.99 16.74 -13.94
N VAL A 114 2.65 15.89 -12.96
CA VAL A 114 2.47 14.43 -13.15
C VAL A 114 1.43 14.14 -14.22
N ASN A 115 0.29 14.84 -14.19
CA ASN A 115 -0.78 14.76 -15.18
C ASN A 115 -0.32 15.24 -16.56
N MET A 116 0.35 16.39 -16.63
CA MET A 116 0.89 16.94 -17.87
C MET A 116 1.80 15.94 -18.58
N TYR A 117 2.71 15.29 -17.85
CA TYR A 117 3.64 14.28 -18.38
C TYR A 117 2.98 12.91 -18.66
N GLY A 118 1.71 12.71 -18.29
CA GLY A 118 0.98 11.47 -18.54
C GLY A 118 1.27 10.35 -17.55
N PHE A 119 1.82 10.67 -16.39
CA PHE A 119 2.02 9.72 -15.30
C PHE A 119 0.81 9.63 -14.35
N GLY A 120 -0.15 10.56 -14.48
CA GLY A 120 -1.37 10.61 -13.67
C GLY A 120 -2.62 10.12 -14.40
N PRO A 121 -3.79 10.23 -13.75
CA PRO A 121 -5.08 9.81 -14.31
C PRO A 121 -5.61 10.75 -15.41
N GLU A 122 -5.16 12.00 -15.45
CA GLU A 122 -5.63 13.00 -16.42
C GLU A 122 -4.93 12.89 -17.77
N LYS A 123 -5.51 13.55 -18.80
CA LYS A 123 -4.93 13.56 -20.15
C LYS A 123 -3.62 14.35 -20.18
N SER A 124 -2.58 13.73 -20.73
CA SER A 124 -1.30 14.38 -20.98
C SER A 124 -1.38 15.46 -22.05
N LEU A 125 -0.41 16.39 -22.01
CA LEU A 125 -0.24 17.39 -23.07
C LEU A 125 0.62 16.82 -24.20
N LYS A 126 0.29 17.19 -25.44
CA LYS A 126 1.05 16.75 -26.63
C LYS A 126 2.36 17.49 -26.81
N VAL A 127 2.44 18.73 -26.34
CA VAL A 127 3.62 19.58 -26.40
C VAL A 127 3.85 20.11 -24.99
N ILE A 128 5.06 19.91 -24.47
CA ILE A 128 5.49 20.35 -23.15
C ILE A 128 6.71 21.24 -23.39
N ASP A 129 6.52 22.55 -23.28
CA ASP A 129 7.58 23.54 -23.36
C ASP A 129 7.81 24.22 -21.99
N SER A 130 8.90 24.98 -21.88
CA SER A 130 9.24 25.67 -20.63
C SER A 130 8.15 26.63 -20.17
N ALA A 131 7.45 27.29 -21.08
CA ALA A 131 6.36 28.20 -20.74
C ALA A 131 5.19 27.46 -20.07
N THR A 132 4.85 26.27 -20.56
CA THR A 132 3.81 25.41 -19.96
C THR A 132 4.24 24.94 -18.58
N VAL A 133 5.49 24.51 -18.42
CA VAL A 133 6.04 24.09 -17.12
C VAL A 133 5.97 25.25 -16.13
N ASP A 134 6.49 26.43 -16.50
CA ASP A 134 6.48 27.62 -15.66
C ASP A 134 5.07 28.03 -15.22
N SER A 135 4.09 27.90 -16.12
CA SER A 135 2.68 28.18 -15.82
C SER A 135 2.07 27.20 -14.82
N LEU A 136 2.53 25.95 -14.75
CA LEU A 136 2.02 24.95 -13.80
C LEU A 136 2.75 25.00 -12.46
N MET A 137 4.02 25.43 -12.45
CA MET A 137 4.81 25.57 -11.22
C MET A 137 4.19 26.53 -10.21
N VAL A 138 3.30 27.44 -10.63
CA VAL A 138 2.57 28.33 -9.70
C VAL A 138 1.61 27.59 -8.76
N PHE A 139 1.25 26.34 -9.09
CA PHE A 139 0.39 25.48 -8.29
C PHE A 139 1.16 24.43 -7.47
N VAL A 140 2.49 24.49 -7.51
CA VAL A 140 3.40 23.53 -6.83
C VAL A 140 4.13 24.24 -5.68
N GLY A 141 4.07 23.66 -4.48
CA GLY A 141 4.76 24.13 -3.28
C GLY A 141 3.89 24.27 -2.04
#